data_AF-A0A9Q3ISI3-F1
#
_entry.id   AF-A0A9Q3ISI3-F1
#
_cell.length_a   1.000
_cell.length_b   1.000
_cell.length_c   1.000
_cell.angle_alpha   90.00
_cell.angle_beta   90.00
_cell.angle_gamma   90.00
#
_symmetry.space_group_name_H-M   'P 1'
#
loop_
_entity.id
_entity.type
_entity.pdbx_description
1 polymer ?
#
loop_
_entity_poly.entity_id
_entity_poly.type
_entity_poly.pdbx_seq_one_letter_code
_entity_poly.pdbx_strand_id
1 'polypeptide(L)'
;MLRWQIAIQEYRGNMTILHKDGNIHRNLDGLSRWPLPNNIDNPAYVPEEASPQIPIEQISVTNLNTTFFEEVRNSCTHNSNFSILCQLLTKDCKDNSLIHALDEIWRKSYDEERFHLLYSINYYIAKNTCVITVVDKSLINLVLKECHVSPFSGHLPEDRTRKKINTCIWCPMWQNNVAEYSKTCDRCQKANKSLEKDLEI
;
A
#
# COMPACT_ATOMS: atom_id res chain seq x y z
N MET A 1 -3.41 -3.84 -14.96
CA MET A 1 -3.16 -2.49 -15.53
C MET A 1 -1.82 -1.90 -15.09
N LEU A 2 -1.40 -1.98 -13.82
CA LEU A 2 -0.14 -1.37 -13.34
C LEU A 2 1.16 -1.98 -13.90
N ARG A 3 1.18 -3.30 -14.20
CA ARG A 3 2.36 -4.00 -14.75
C ARG A 3 2.86 -3.38 -16.05
N TRP A 4 1.94 -2.98 -16.93
CA TRP A 4 2.29 -2.33 -18.20
C TRP A 4 2.81 -0.91 -17.98
N GLN A 5 2.31 -0.18 -16.98
CA GLN A 5 2.83 1.14 -16.66
C GLN A 5 4.29 1.09 -16.20
N ILE A 6 4.67 0.11 -15.39
CA ILE A 6 6.06 -0.08 -14.94
C ILE A 6 6.95 -0.48 -16.11
N ALA A 7 6.53 -1.44 -16.94
CA ALA A 7 7.30 -1.86 -18.12
C ALA A 7 7.48 -0.74 -19.15
N ILE A 8 6.50 0.16 -19.29
CA ILE A 8 6.56 1.30 -20.20
C ILE A 8 7.41 2.45 -19.64
N GLN A 9 7.57 2.56 -18.31
CA GLN A 9 8.35 3.64 -17.70
C GLN A 9 9.81 3.67 -18.14
N GLU A 10 10.44 2.50 -18.36
CA GLU A 10 11.84 2.38 -18.83
C GLU A 10 12.06 3.06 -20.19
N TYR A 11 11.02 3.12 -21.03
CA TYR A 11 11.10 3.66 -22.38
C TYR A 11 10.65 5.12 -22.49
N ARG A 12 10.16 5.75 -21.41
CA ARG A 12 9.56 7.11 -21.45
C ARG A 12 10.51 8.20 -21.96
N GLY A 13 11.81 8.07 -21.73
CA GLY A 13 12.80 9.05 -22.18
C GLY A 13 13.08 9.00 -23.69
N ASN A 14 12.81 7.87 -24.34
CA ASN A 14 13.15 7.60 -25.75
C ASN A 14 11.95 7.12 -26.59
N MET A 15 10.72 7.23 -26.08
CA MET A 15 9.52 6.82 -26.81
C MET A 15 8.78 8.01 -27.40
N THR A 16 8.26 7.84 -28.60
CA THR A 16 7.34 8.79 -29.24
C THR A 16 5.99 8.13 -29.39
N ILE A 17 4.97 8.65 -28.70
CA ILE A 17 3.59 8.17 -28.82
C ILE A 17 3.02 8.77 -30.10
N LEU A 18 2.88 7.94 -31.13
CA LEU A 18 2.23 8.32 -32.38
C LEU A 18 0.75 7.98 -32.28
N HIS A 19 -0.10 9.01 -32.28
CA HIS A 19 -1.54 8.82 -32.43
C HIS A 19 -1.84 8.31 -33.84
N LYS A 20 -2.60 7.22 -33.92
CA LYS A 20 -3.09 6.70 -35.19
C LYS A 20 -4.60 6.67 -35.09
N ASP A 21 -5.27 7.48 -35.90
CA ASP A 21 -6.73 7.53 -35.92
C ASP A 21 -7.27 6.12 -36.21
N GLY A 22 -8.17 5.65 -35.33
CA GLY A 22 -8.84 4.38 -35.53
C GLY A 22 -9.74 4.44 -36.76
N ASN A 23 -9.77 3.36 -37.54
CA ASN A 23 -10.74 3.23 -38.62
C ASN A 23 -12.17 3.26 -38.05
N ILE A 24 -13.02 4.12 -38.60
CA ILE A 24 -14.34 4.47 -38.05
C ILE A 24 -15.38 3.36 -38.36
N HIS A 25 -15.05 2.07 -38.22
CA HIS A 25 -16.00 0.96 -38.46
C HIS A 25 -15.86 -0.21 -37.44
N ARG A 26 -16.48 0.01 -36.27
CA ARG A 26 -17.41 -0.80 -35.44
C ARG A 26 -17.37 -2.33 -35.24
N ASN A 27 -16.40 -3.12 -35.71
CA ASN A 27 -16.48 -4.59 -35.50
C ASN A 27 -15.32 -5.21 -34.71
N LEU A 28 -14.43 -4.41 -34.13
CA LEU A 28 -13.23 -4.89 -33.42
C LEU A 28 -13.38 -5.03 -31.89
N ASP A 29 -14.55 -4.74 -31.31
CA ASP A 29 -14.76 -4.83 -29.84
C ASP A 29 -15.09 -6.27 -29.37
N GLY A 30 -15.36 -7.20 -30.29
CA GLY A 30 -15.68 -8.60 -29.95
C GLY A 30 -14.46 -9.52 -29.76
N LEU A 31 -13.33 -9.23 -30.43
CA LEU A 31 -12.14 -10.09 -30.41
C LEU A 31 -11.12 -9.74 -29.31
N SER A 32 -11.15 -8.52 -28.76
CA SER A 32 -10.24 -8.13 -27.66
C SER A 32 -10.73 -8.56 -26.27
N ARG A 33 -11.96 -9.06 -26.18
CA ARG A 33 -12.64 -9.41 -24.92
C ARG A 33 -12.93 -10.90 -24.77
N TRP A 34 -12.56 -11.73 -25.73
CA TRP A 34 -12.66 -13.17 -25.57
C TRP A 34 -11.46 -13.66 -24.76
N PRO A 35 -11.66 -14.11 -23.51
CA PRO A 35 -10.57 -14.70 -22.76
C PRO A 35 -10.12 -15.96 -23.52
N LEU A 36 -8.87 -15.97 -23.96
CA LEU A 36 -8.26 -17.19 -24.47
C LEU A 36 -8.22 -18.23 -23.35
N PRO A 37 -8.29 -19.53 -23.68
CA PRO A 37 -8.10 -20.58 -22.69
C PRO A 37 -6.79 -20.37 -21.91
N ASN A 38 -6.80 -20.65 -20.61
CA ASN A 38 -5.59 -20.58 -19.78
C ASN A 38 -4.75 -21.86 -19.98
N ASN A 39 -4.18 -22.04 -21.17
CA ASN A 39 -3.30 -23.16 -21.54
C ASN A 39 -1.90 -22.67 -21.90
N ILE A 40 -0.92 -23.57 -21.99
CA ILE A 40 0.49 -23.25 -22.28
C ILE A 40 0.67 -22.46 -23.59
N ASP A 41 -0.23 -22.65 -24.55
CA ASP A 41 -0.21 -21.96 -25.84
C ASP A 41 -0.61 -20.47 -25.73
N ASN A 42 -1.27 -20.07 -24.64
CA ASN A 42 -1.62 -18.69 -24.37
C ASN A 42 -0.39 -17.95 -23.81
N PRO A 43 0.09 -16.87 -24.45
CA PRO A 43 1.20 -16.08 -23.91
C PRO A 43 0.89 -15.43 -22.55
N ALA A 44 -0.38 -15.37 -22.14
CA ALA A 44 -0.84 -14.96 -20.82
C ALA A 44 -1.14 -16.15 -19.87
N TYR A 45 -0.67 -17.36 -20.18
CA TYR A 45 -0.81 -18.54 -19.33
C TYR A 45 -0.31 -18.29 -17.90
N VAL A 46 -1.18 -18.54 -16.93
CA VAL A 46 -0.84 -18.52 -15.51
C VAL A 46 -1.08 -19.92 -14.96
N PRO A 47 -0.02 -20.66 -14.54
CA PRO A 47 -0.20 -21.94 -13.86
C PRO A 47 -1.12 -21.78 -12.64
N GLU A 48 -2.08 -22.69 -12.43
CA GLU A 48 -3.02 -22.60 -11.30
C GLU A 48 -2.31 -22.56 -9.93
N GLU A 49 -1.11 -23.14 -9.83
CA GLU A 49 -0.27 -23.13 -8.63
C GLU A 49 0.50 -21.82 -8.43
N ALA A 50 0.66 -21.03 -9.49
CA ALA A 50 1.27 -19.72 -9.44
C ALA A 50 0.17 -18.69 -9.14
N SER A 51 -0.28 -18.63 -7.88
CA SER A 51 -0.96 -17.42 -7.42
C SER A 51 0.11 -16.41 -6.99
N PRO A 52 0.55 -15.44 -7.82
CA PRO A 52 0.95 -14.18 -7.25
C PRO A 52 -0.33 -13.59 -6.66
N GLN A 53 -0.57 -13.85 -5.37
CA GLN A 53 -1.43 -13.01 -4.56
C GLN A 53 -0.74 -11.63 -4.50
N ILE A 54 -0.79 -10.88 -5.59
CA ILE A 54 -0.75 -9.44 -5.54
C ILE A 54 -2.20 -9.11 -5.25
N PRO A 55 -2.57 -8.83 -3.98
CA PRO A 55 -3.90 -8.34 -3.72
C PRO A 55 -4.00 -7.06 -4.54
N ILE A 56 -4.87 -7.03 -5.56
CA ILE A 56 -5.34 -5.77 -6.13
C ILE A 56 -6.33 -5.17 -5.12
N GLU A 57 -5.93 -5.12 -3.86
CA GLU A 57 -6.47 -4.23 -2.84
C GLU A 57 -5.73 -2.91 -3.07
N GLN A 58 -5.92 -2.36 -4.27
CA GLN A 58 -5.46 -1.03 -4.59
C GLN A 58 -6.26 -0.13 -3.65
N ILE A 59 -5.63 0.30 -2.56
CA ILE A 59 -6.01 1.60 -2.05
C ILE A 59 -5.76 2.52 -3.23
N SER A 60 -6.84 3.04 -3.78
CA SER A 60 -6.76 4.24 -4.56
C SER A 60 -6.29 5.32 -3.59
N VAL A 61 -4.97 5.42 -3.39
CA VAL A 61 -4.32 6.49 -2.61
C VAL A 61 -4.67 7.85 -3.25
N THR A 62 -5.33 7.83 -4.42
CA THR A 62 -5.97 8.96 -5.10
C THR A 62 -6.94 9.77 -4.24
N ASN A 63 -7.44 9.23 -3.12
CA ASN A 63 -8.29 10.00 -2.21
C ASN A 63 -7.48 10.75 -1.13
N LEU A 64 -6.19 10.43 -0.95
CA LEU A 64 -5.33 11.22 -0.07
C LEU A 64 -4.87 12.46 -0.84
N ASN A 65 -5.17 13.62 -0.28
CA ASN A 65 -4.82 14.91 -0.85
C ASN A 65 -3.29 15.03 -0.99
N THR A 66 -2.80 15.87 -1.90
CA THR A 66 -1.36 16.16 -2.05
C THR A 66 -0.73 16.61 -0.73
N THR A 67 -1.51 17.27 0.12
CA THR A 67 -1.13 17.66 1.49
C THR A 67 -0.70 16.48 2.36
N PHE A 68 -1.29 15.29 2.17
CA PHE A 68 -0.88 14.08 2.90
C PHE A 68 0.58 13.73 2.61
N PHE A 69 1.00 13.77 1.34
CA PHE A 69 2.37 13.41 0.97
C PHE A 69 3.39 14.45 1.45
N GLU A 70 2.98 15.72 1.52
CA GLU A 70 3.79 16.79 2.11
C GLU A 70 3.93 16.60 3.62
N GLU A 71 2.85 16.24 4.31
CA GLU A 71 2.88 15.92 5.75
C GLU A 71 3.71 14.68 6.05
N VAL A 72 3.62 13.62 5.25
CA VAL A 72 4.49 12.44 5.35
C VAL A 72 5.96 12.86 5.23
N ARG A 73 6.30 13.71 4.25
CA ARG A 73 7.67 14.21 4.08
C ARG A 73 8.14 15.06 5.27
N ASN A 74 7.25 15.85 5.86
CA ASN A 74 7.56 16.68 7.01
C ASN A 74 7.63 15.87 8.32
N SER A 75 6.96 14.72 8.39
CA SER A 75 6.96 13.84 9.57
C SER A 75 8.34 13.23 9.88
N CYS A 76 9.28 13.29 8.91
CA CYS A 76 10.70 12.93 9.05
C CYS A 76 11.39 13.57 10.26
N THR A 77 10.92 14.72 10.74
CA THR A 77 11.57 15.46 11.83
C THR A 77 11.15 15.01 13.24
N HIS A 78 10.00 14.37 13.39
CA HIS A 78 9.38 14.13 14.70
C HIS A 78 9.79 12.80 15.34
N ASN A 79 10.30 11.85 14.56
CA ASN A 79 10.69 10.52 15.06
C ASN A 79 12.19 10.25 14.89
N SER A 80 12.85 9.87 16.00
CA SER A 80 14.29 9.59 16.03
C SER A 80 14.70 8.49 15.03
N ASN A 81 14.02 7.33 15.05
CA ASN A 81 14.33 6.22 14.13
C ASN A 81 14.13 6.61 12.67
N PHE A 82 13.06 7.34 12.37
CA PHE A 82 12.75 7.73 11.01
C PHE A 82 13.75 8.75 10.46
N SER A 83 14.21 9.68 11.30
CA SER A 83 15.29 10.62 10.94
C SER A 83 16.62 9.89 10.69
N ILE A 84 16.98 8.94 11.57
CA ILE A 84 18.18 8.10 11.40
C ILE A 84 18.09 7.30 10.09
N LEU A 85 16.93 6.69 9.82
CA LEU A 85 16.70 5.94 8.58
C LEU A 85 16.83 6.84 7.34
N CYS A 86 16.24 8.04 7.36
CA CYS A 86 16.38 8.99 6.26
C CYS A 86 17.85 9.36 6.01
N GLN A 87 18.64 9.56 7.07
CA GLN A 87 20.06 9.88 6.94
C GLN A 87 20.86 8.71 6.36
N LEU A 88 20.60 7.49 6.83
CA LEU A 88 21.22 6.26 6.31
C LEU A 88 20.93 6.08 4.81
N LEU A 89 19.67 6.21 4.41
CA LEU A 89 19.24 6.03 3.02
C LEU A 89 19.69 7.17 2.09
N THR A 90 19.83 8.40 2.60
CA THR A 90 20.28 9.54 1.79
C THR A 90 21.79 9.51 1.52
N LYS A 91 22.58 9.13 2.52
CA LYS A 91 24.04 9.13 2.43
C LYS A 91 24.62 7.89 1.75
N ASP A 92 23.79 6.89 1.47
CA ASP A 92 24.18 5.57 0.94
C ASP A 92 25.37 4.96 1.71
N CYS A 93 25.44 5.24 3.01
CA CYS A 93 26.56 4.88 3.87
C CYS A 93 26.13 3.87 4.93
N LYS A 94 26.83 2.75 5.01
CA LYS A 94 26.66 1.73 6.06
C LYS A 94 27.34 2.19 7.36
N ASP A 95 26.80 3.24 7.97
CA ASP A 95 27.30 3.73 9.26
C ASP A 95 26.77 2.87 10.40
N ASN A 96 27.63 2.01 10.94
CA ASN A 96 27.29 1.10 12.04
C ASN A 96 26.79 1.83 13.28
N SER A 97 27.25 3.06 13.55
CA SER A 97 26.82 3.81 14.73
C SER A 97 25.35 4.21 14.65
N LEU A 98 24.91 4.66 13.47
CA LEU A 98 23.52 5.01 13.18
C LEU A 98 22.63 3.77 13.13
N ILE A 99 23.12 2.66 12.56
CA ILE A 99 22.38 1.40 12.52
C ILE A 99 22.10 0.87 13.94
N HIS A 100 23.08 0.97 14.86
CA HIS A 100 22.88 0.57 16.25
C HIS A 100 21.94 1.48 17.03
N ALA A 101 21.76 2.74 16.61
CA ALA A 101 20.81 3.67 17.21
C ALA A 101 19.34 3.40 16.80
N LEU A 102 19.11 2.55 15.78
CA LEU A 102 17.77 2.12 15.41
C LEU A 102 17.22 1.07 16.38
N ASP A 103 15.94 1.21 16.68
CA ASP A 103 15.16 0.18 17.37
C ASP A 103 15.20 -1.16 16.61
N GLU A 104 15.07 -2.26 17.34
CA GLU A 104 15.27 -3.63 16.81
C GLU A 104 14.43 -3.92 15.54
N ILE A 105 13.16 -3.50 15.52
CA ILE A 105 12.25 -3.72 14.38
C ILE A 105 12.73 -2.97 13.13
N TRP A 106 13.23 -1.76 13.31
CA TRP A 106 13.73 -0.90 12.24
C TRP A 106 15.06 -1.42 11.72
N ARG A 107 15.98 -1.75 12.63
CA ARG A 107 17.29 -2.32 12.31
C ARG A 107 17.17 -3.61 11.50
N LYS A 108 16.36 -4.56 11.98
CA LYS A 108 16.12 -5.82 11.26
C LYS A 108 15.57 -5.59 9.85
N SER A 109 14.61 -4.67 9.72
CA SER A 109 14.02 -4.34 8.42
C SER A 109 15.01 -3.64 7.48
N TYR A 110 15.91 -2.81 8.03
CA TYR A 110 16.98 -2.16 7.28
C TYR A 110 18.05 -3.15 6.82
N ASP A 111 18.49 -4.06 7.70
CA ASP A 111 19.47 -5.11 7.37
C ASP A 111 18.96 -6.07 6.28
N GLU A 112 17.64 -6.26 6.21
CA GLU A 112 16.95 -7.01 5.15
C GLU A 112 16.71 -6.18 3.87
N GLU A 113 17.29 -4.97 3.76
CA GLU A 113 17.17 -4.05 2.62
C GLU A 113 15.71 -3.74 2.22
N ARG A 114 14.81 -3.66 3.21
CA ARG A 114 13.37 -3.43 2.95
C ARG A 114 13.01 -1.96 2.75
N PHE A 115 13.88 -1.02 3.09
CA PHE A 115 13.57 0.40 3.00
C PHE A 115 14.21 1.04 1.78
N HIS A 116 13.42 1.85 1.07
CA HIS A 116 13.90 2.61 -0.09
C HIS A 116 13.43 4.05 -0.02
N LEU A 117 14.33 4.99 -0.29
CA LEU A 117 14.02 6.41 -0.37
C LEU A 117 13.79 6.82 -1.83
N LEU A 118 12.59 7.29 -2.15
CA LEU A 118 12.22 7.75 -3.50
C LEU A 118 11.48 9.09 -3.38
N TYR A 119 11.94 10.12 -4.10
CA TYR A 119 11.34 11.47 -4.07
C TYR A 119 11.14 12.05 -2.66
N SER A 120 12.11 11.80 -1.78
CA SER A 120 12.07 12.18 -0.34
C SER A 120 10.94 11.53 0.45
N ILE A 121 10.44 10.37 0.00
CA ILE A 121 9.45 9.54 0.70
C ILE A 121 10.06 8.16 0.91
N ASN A 122 9.91 7.62 2.11
CA ASN A 122 10.37 6.28 2.45
C ASN A 122 9.32 5.24 2.11
N TYR A 123 9.73 4.21 1.40
CA TYR A 123 8.94 3.05 1.05
C TYR A 123 9.47 1.82 1.77
N TYR A 124 8.55 0.94 2.17
CA TYR A 124 8.83 -0.35 2.75
C TYR A 124 8.39 -1.46 1.80
N ILE A 125 9.32 -2.36 1.48
CA ILE A 125 9.11 -3.51 0.61
C ILE A 125 8.98 -4.79 1.46
N ALA A 126 7.79 -5.36 1.43
CA ALA A 126 7.52 -6.73 1.84
C ALA A 126 7.29 -7.61 0.61
N LYS A 127 7.34 -8.93 0.79
CA LYS A 127 7.37 -9.95 -0.28
C LYS A 127 6.53 -9.61 -1.52
N ASN A 128 5.28 -9.18 -1.32
CA ASN A 128 4.35 -8.84 -2.40
C ASN A 128 3.78 -7.42 -2.30
N THR A 129 4.32 -6.55 -1.44
CA THR A 129 3.76 -5.22 -1.18
C THR A 129 4.86 -4.16 -1.10
N CYS A 130 4.58 -3.00 -1.69
CA CYS A 130 5.39 -1.79 -1.56
C CYS A 130 4.49 -0.70 -1.00
N VAL A 131 4.80 -0.22 0.21
CA VAL A 131 3.94 0.68 0.98
C VAL A 131 4.73 1.85 1.54
N ILE A 132 4.06 2.96 1.82
CA ILE A 132 4.71 4.15 2.36
C ILE A 132 4.99 3.94 3.86
N THR A 133 6.18 4.31 4.32
CA THR A 133 6.49 4.34 5.74
C THR A 133 5.88 5.59 6.39
N VAL A 134 5.00 5.39 7.36
CA VAL A 134 4.34 6.47 8.10
C VAL A 134 4.58 6.28 9.58
N VAL A 135 4.95 7.35 10.29
CA VAL A 135 5.31 7.27 11.71
C VAL A 135 4.46 8.19 12.58
N ASP A 136 3.94 9.27 12.00
CA ASP A 136 3.07 10.20 12.73
C ASP A 136 1.70 9.56 13.04
N LYS A 137 1.25 9.69 14.29
CA LYS A 137 0.00 9.09 14.76
C LYS A 137 -1.22 9.72 14.06
N SER A 138 -1.16 11.01 13.72
CA SER A 138 -2.26 11.71 13.04
C SER A 138 -2.43 11.18 11.62
N LEU A 139 -1.32 10.99 10.90
CA LEU A 139 -1.31 10.38 9.56
C LEU A 139 -1.77 8.93 9.58
N ILE A 140 -1.32 8.13 10.56
CA ILE A 140 -1.78 6.74 10.75
C ILE A 140 -3.29 6.72 10.98
N ASN A 141 -3.83 7.60 11.83
CA ASN A 141 -5.25 7.71 12.09
C ASN A 141 -6.05 8.13 10.85
N LEU A 142 -5.50 9.00 10.00
CA LEU A 142 -6.12 9.40 8.74
C LEU A 142 -6.25 8.19 7.80
N VAL A 143 -5.17 7.41 7.64
CA VAL A 143 -5.19 6.19 6.83
C VAL A 143 -6.15 5.15 7.41
N LEU A 144 -6.17 4.96 8.73
CA LEU A 144 -7.13 4.08 9.41
C LEU A 144 -8.57 4.50 9.15
N LYS A 145 -8.86 5.80 9.20
CA LYS A 145 -10.19 6.34 8.90
C LYS A 145 -10.61 6.02 7.47
N GLU A 146 -9.73 6.19 6.49
CA GLU A 146 -10.02 5.83 5.10
C GLU A 146 -10.20 4.31 4.91
N CYS A 147 -9.38 3.50 5.58
CA CYS A 147 -9.47 2.05 5.52
C CYS A 147 -10.73 1.49 6.21
N HIS A 148 -11.20 2.11 7.29
CA HIS A 148 -12.29 1.59 8.12
C HIS A 148 -13.63 2.29 7.84
N VAL A 149 -13.66 3.63 7.87
CA VAL A 149 -14.89 4.44 7.92
C VAL A 149 -15.34 4.95 6.55
N SER A 150 -14.44 4.98 5.56
CA SER A 150 -14.76 5.50 4.22
C SER A 150 -16.05 4.87 3.66
N PRO A 151 -16.92 5.63 2.98
CA PRO A 151 -18.16 5.10 2.39
C PRO A 151 -17.91 3.94 1.42
N PHE A 152 -16.70 3.81 0.88
CA PHE A 152 -16.27 2.71 0.03
C PHE A 152 -15.72 1.49 0.81
N SER A 153 -15.39 1.67 2.10
CA SER A 153 -14.86 0.62 2.99
C SER A 153 -15.97 -0.03 3.82
N GLY A 154 -16.95 0.75 4.31
CA GLY A 154 -18.15 0.19 4.93
C GLY A 154 -18.00 -0.37 6.35
N HIS A 155 -17.20 0.25 7.23
CA HIS A 155 -16.99 -0.19 8.62
C HIS A 155 -16.47 -1.63 8.70
N LEU A 156 -15.39 -1.90 7.98
CA LEU A 156 -14.81 -3.23 7.88
C LEU A 156 -14.48 -3.81 9.27
N PRO A 157 -14.71 -5.12 9.50
CA PRO A 157 -14.21 -5.81 10.68
C PRO A 157 -12.70 -5.64 10.85
N GLU A 158 -12.21 -5.81 12.08
CA GLU A 158 -10.80 -5.61 12.42
C GLU A 158 -9.86 -6.38 11.48
N ASP A 159 -10.12 -7.67 11.23
CA ASP A 159 -9.27 -8.50 10.37
C ASP A 159 -9.18 -7.98 8.93
N ARG A 160 -10.28 -7.45 8.38
CA ARG A 160 -10.28 -6.88 7.03
C ARG A 160 -9.58 -5.52 7.01
N THR A 161 -9.79 -4.72 8.05
CA THR A 161 -9.07 -3.45 8.22
C THR A 161 -7.56 -3.69 8.34
N ARG A 162 -7.15 -4.75 9.04
CA ARG A 162 -5.73 -5.16 9.17
C ARG A 162 -5.11 -5.56 7.83
N LYS A 163 -5.85 -6.32 7.01
CA LYS A 163 -5.37 -6.67 5.66
C LYS A 163 -5.20 -5.42 4.79
N LYS A 164 -6.17 -4.50 4.86
CA LYS A 164 -6.17 -3.27 4.06
C LYS A 164 -5.09 -2.27 4.47
N ILE A 165 -4.83 -2.11 5.77
CA ILE A 165 -3.75 -1.21 6.21
C ILE A 165 -2.37 -1.74 5.83
N ASN A 166 -2.18 -3.06 5.92
CA ASN A 166 -0.93 -3.74 5.57
C ASN A 166 -0.59 -3.62 4.07
N THR A 167 -1.56 -3.30 3.22
CA THR A 167 -1.34 -3.05 1.78
C THR A 167 -1.13 -1.58 1.43
N CYS A 168 -1.22 -0.63 2.38
CA CYS A 168 -1.03 0.79 2.06
C CYS A 168 0.06 1.51 2.85
N ILE A 169 0.24 1.22 4.14
CA ILE A 169 1.31 1.81 4.93
C ILE A 169 2.06 0.79 5.76
N TRP A 170 3.33 1.07 6.02
CA TRP A 170 4.11 0.40 7.05
C TRP A 170 4.33 1.35 8.22
N CYS A 171 4.03 0.87 9.43
CA CYS A 171 4.40 1.54 10.66
C CYS A 171 4.68 0.51 11.77
N PRO A 172 5.54 0.83 12.75
CA PRO A 172 5.77 -0.06 13.88
C PRO A 172 4.47 -0.26 14.66
N MET A 173 4.22 -1.48 15.12
CA MET A 173 3.06 -1.83 15.95
C MET A 173 1.69 -1.49 15.32
N TRP A 174 1.60 -1.45 13.98
CA TRP A 174 0.38 -1.10 13.25
C TRP A 174 -0.86 -1.92 13.65
N GLN A 175 -0.67 -3.18 14.04
CA GLN A 175 -1.74 -4.07 14.48
C GLN A 175 -2.43 -3.54 15.75
N ASN A 176 -1.64 -3.03 16.69
CA ASN A 176 -2.15 -2.44 17.92
C ASN A 176 -2.91 -1.15 17.62
N ASN A 177 -2.42 -0.34 16.67
CA ASN A 177 -3.11 0.88 16.24
C ASN A 177 -4.48 0.57 15.62
N VAL A 178 -4.61 -0.51 14.83
CA VAL A 178 -5.91 -0.95 14.27
C VAL A 178 -6.86 -1.42 15.37
N ALA A 179 -6.37 -2.21 16.32
CA ALA A 179 -7.17 -2.71 17.43
C ALA A 179 -7.66 -1.57 18.35
N GLU A 180 -6.79 -0.60 18.66
CA GLU A 180 -7.13 0.61 19.42
C GLU A 180 -8.17 1.44 18.66
N TYR A 181 -7.99 1.66 17.36
CA TYR A 181 -8.91 2.42 16.53
C TYR A 181 -10.29 1.76 16.37
N SER A 182 -10.34 0.43 16.22
CA SER A 182 -11.60 -0.30 16.07
C SER A 182 -12.48 -0.18 17.32
N LYS A 183 -11.86 0.01 18.50
CA LYS A 183 -12.56 0.26 19.77
C LYS A 183 -13.15 1.67 19.87
N THR A 184 -12.60 2.65 19.15
CA THR A 184 -13.09 4.04 19.16
C THR A 184 -14.19 4.30 18.14
N CYS A 185 -14.48 3.35 17.25
CA CYS A 185 -15.53 3.49 16.24
C CYS A 185 -16.94 3.31 16.82
N ASP A 186 -17.64 4.41 17.09
CA ASP A 186 -19.00 4.41 17.66
C ASP A 186 -20.01 3.54 16.91
N ARG A 187 -19.96 3.53 15.57
CA ARG A 187 -20.90 2.75 14.74
C ARG A 187 -20.70 1.26 14.93
N CYS A 188 -19.45 0.80 14.90
CA CYS A 188 -19.08 -0.60 15.12
C CYS A 188 -19.41 -1.03 16.56
N GLN A 189 -19.09 -0.20 17.54
CA GLN A 189 -19.38 -0.50 18.95
C GLN A 189 -20.89 -0.63 19.22
N LYS A 190 -21.71 0.20 18.58
CA LYS A 190 -23.18 0.09 18.69
C LYS A 190 -23.73 -1.17 18.02
N ALA A 191 -23.24 -1.51 16.82
CA ALA A 191 -23.65 -2.73 16.10
C ALA A 191 -23.28 -4.02 16.85
N ASN A 192 -22.09 -4.06 17.47
CA ASN A 192 -21.66 -5.23 18.25
C ASN A 192 -22.51 -5.42 19.51
N LYS A 193 -22.83 -4.32 20.22
CA LYS A 193 -23.70 -4.38 21.42
C LYS A 193 -25.13 -4.82 21.12
N SER A 194 -25.67 -4.54 19.93
CA SER A 194 -26.98 -5.07 19.53
C SER A 194 -26.93 -6.59 19.30
N LEU A 195 -25.86 -7.09 18.69
CA LEU A 195 -25.69 -8.52 18.45
C LEU A 195 -25.55 -9.33 19.75
N GLU A 196 -24.86 -8.78 20.75
CA GLU A 196 -24.72 -9.42 22.06
C GLU A 196 -26.06 -9.58 22.78
N LYS A 197 -26.97 -8.60 22.63
CA LYS A 197 -28.32 -8.68 23.20
C LYS A 197 -29.22 -9.71 22.51
N ASP A 198 -29.03 -9.91 21.21
CA ASP A 198 -29.84 -10.85 20.43
C ASP A 198 -29.41 -12.33 20.66
N LEU A 199 -28.22 -12.56 21.21
CA LEU A 199 -27.69 -13.89 21.54
C LEU A 199 -28.00 -14.35 22.98
N GLU A 200 -28.58 -13.48 23.81
CA GLU A 200 -29.00 -13.78 25.19
C GLU A 200 -30.49 -14.20 25.29
N ILE A 201 -31.13 -14.57 24.17
CA ILE A 201 -32.51 -15.11 24.07
C ILE A 201 -32.45 -16.56 23.58
#